data_AF-A0A821PZ58-F1
#
_entry.id   AF-A0A821PZ58-F1
#
_cell.length_a   1.000
_cell.length_b   1.000
_cell.length_c   1.000
_cell.angle_alpha   90.00
_cell.angle_beta   90.00
_cell.angle_gamma   90.00
#
_symmetry.space_group_name_H-M   'P 1'
#
loop_
_entity.id
_entity.type
_entity.pdbx_description
1 polymer ?
#
loop_
_entity_poly.entity_id
_entity_poly.type
_entity_poly.pdbx_seq_one_letter_code
_entity_poly.pdbx_strand_id
1 'polypeptide(L)'
;IPYSVTSADFNHDKVLNLVVTGEGANNIFVLLGINDGTFGNSTIYTTGSFSSTSAAVGDFNKVSTSNTVVVSTLLDTLCVLFGSRNGPFLFKKKLIL
;
A
#
# COMPACT_ATOMS: atom_id res chain seq x y z
N ILE A 1 -11.91 5.32 -10.94
CA ILE A 1 -12.82 4.78 -9.88
C ILE A 1 -11.98 3.90 -8.96
N PRO A 2 -12.08 3.98 -7.62
CA PRO A 2 -11.32 3.09 -6.75
C PRO A 2 -11.84 1.64 -6.88
N TYR A 3 -10.93 0.69 -7.03
CA TYR A 3 -11.27 -0.75 -7.07
C TYR A 3 -11.17 -1.39 -5.69
N SER A 4 -10.17 -0.99 -4.90
CA SER A 4 -9.96 -1.53 -3.56
C SER A 4 -9.39 -0.47 -2.63
N VAL A 5 -9.86 -0.49 -1.39
CA VAL A 5 -9.36 0.35 -0.29
C VAL A 5 -9.06 -0.57 0.89
N THR A 6 -7.92 -0.38 1.54
CA THR A 6 -7.57 -1.09 2.77
C THR A 6 -6.90 -0.14 3.76
N SER A 7 -6.97 -0.47 5.05
CA SER A 7 -6.42 0.36 6.13
C SER A 7 -5.56 -0.44 7.10
N ALA A 8 -4.48 0.16 7.59
CA ALA A 8 -3.70 -0.32 8.74
C ALA A 8 -2.72 0.76 9.24
N ASP A 9 -2.12 0.54 10.41
CA ASP A 9 -1.04 1.38 10.94
C ASP A 9 0.33 0.99 10.31
N PHE A 10 0.69 1.56 9.16
CA PHE A 10 1.88 1.14 8.43
C PHE A 10 3.21 1.61 9.02
N ASN A 11 3.17 2.73 9.75
CA ASN A 11 4.32 3.45 10.29
C ASN A 11 4.47 3.31 11.82
N HIS A 12 3.58 2.56 12.47
CA HIS A 12 3.60 2.25 13.90
C HIS A 12 3.43 3.49 14.78
N ASP A 13 2.64 4.47 14.31
CA ASP A 13 2.29 5.67 15.05
C ASP A 13 0.94 5.56 15.78
N LYS A 14 0.29 4.38 15.69
CA LYS A 14 -1.03 4.06 16.23
C LYS A 14 -2.19 4.77 15.50
N VAL A 15 -1.93 5.29 14.31
CA VAL A 15 -2.93 5.92 13.44
C VAL A 15 -3.16 5.05 12.22
N LEU A 16 -4.43 4.86 11.85
CA LEU A 16 -4.76 4.14 10.63
C LEU A 16 -4.39 4.95 9.40
N ASN A 17 -3.71 4.30 8.47
CA ASN A 17 -3.35 4.82 7.17
C ASN A 17 -4.18 4.10 6.09
N LEU A 18 -4.25 4.66 4.88
CA LEU A 18 -5.01 4.09 3.76
C LEU A 18 -4.11 3.70 2.59
N VAL A 19 -4.49 2.60 1.93
CA VAL A 19 -4.01 2.21 0.61
C VAL A 19 -5.21 2.13 -0.32
N VAL A 20 -5.13 2.85 -1.45
CA VAL A 20 -6.17 2.90 -2.47
C VAL A 20 -5.59 2.48 -3.82
N THR A 21 -6.34 1.63 -4.52
CA THR A 21 -6.06 1.21 -5.90
C THR A 21 -7.25 1.56 -6.78
N GLY A 22 -7.04 1.77 -8.08
CA GLY A 22 -8.12 2.16 -8.97
C GLY A 22 -7.81 2.05 -10.45
N GLU A 23 -8.84 2.30 -11.25
CA GLU A 23 -8.85 2.17 -12.70
C GLU A 23 -7.93 3.19 -13.40
N GLY A 24 -7.19 2.72 -14.41
CA GLY A 24 -6.49 3.54 -15.39
C GLY A 24 -5.16 4.12 -14.92
N ALA A 25 -4.86 4.04 -13.62
CA ALA A 25 -3.58 4.43 -13.07
C ALA A 25 -2.91 3.18 -12.53
N ASN A 26 -1.77 2.80 -13.09
CA ASN A 26 -0.88 1.74 -12.60
C ASN A 26 -0.22 2.17 -11.27
N ASN A 27 -1.02 2.72 -10.36
CA ASN A 27 -0.65 3.52 -9.23
C ASN A 27 -1.34 2.96 -7.98
N ILE A 28 -0.59 2.90 -6.90
CA ILE A 28 -1.09 2.68 -5.55
C ILE A 28 -0.96 4.01 -4.82
N PHE A 29 -2.06 4.48 -4.25
CA PHE A 29 -2.09 5.69 -3.44
C PHE A 29 -2.00 5.29 -1.98
N VAL A 30 -1.03 5.83 -1.27
CA VAL A 30 -0.88 5.66 0.17
C VAL A 30 -1.18 7.00 0.83
N LEU A 31 -2.15 7.03 1.74
CA LEU A 31 -2.46 8.21 2.53
C LEU A 31 -2.14 7.93 3.99
N LEU A 32 -1.34 8.80 4.61
CA LEU A 32 -1.04 8.68 6.03
C LEU A 32 -2.18 9.28 6.84
N GLY A 33 -2.63 8.55 7.87
CA GLY A 33 -3.61 9.07 8.80
C GLY A 33 -3.01 10.21 9.62
N ILE A 34 -3.86 11.15 9.99
CA ILE A 34 -3.53 12.15 11.00
C ILE A 34 -4.48 11.98 12.19
N ASN A 35 -3.96 12.25 13.39
CA ASN A 35 -4.59 11.97 14.70
C ASN A 35 -5.91 12.74 14.96
N ASP A 36 -6.50 13.34 13.93
CA ASP A 36 -7.81 14.00 13.94
C ASP A 36 -8.87 13.24 13.12
N GLY A 37 -8.53 12.06 12.59
CA GLY A 37 -9.41 11.23 11.77
C GLY A 37 -9.40 11.57 10.28
N THR A 38 -8.51 12.48 9.85
CA THR A 38 -8.34 12.81 8.43
C THR A 38 -7.04 12.21 7.88
N PHE A 39 -6.75 12.45 6.59
CA PHE A 39 -5.60 11.88 5.90
C PHE A 39 -4.76 12.97 5.23
N GLY A 40 -3.44 12.84 5.31
CA GLY A 40 -2.51 13.72 4.61
C GLY A 40 -2.46 13.48 3.11
N ASN A 41 -1.54 14.18 2.45
CA ASN A 41 -1.31 14.03 1.01
C ASN A 41 -0.97 12.58 0.62
N SER A 42 -1.55 12.13 -0.49
CA SER A 42 -1.27 10.79 -1.02
C SER A 42 0.15 10.72 -1.58
N THR A 43 0.91 9.70 -1.17
CA THR A 43 2.11 9.25 -1.88
C THR A 43 1.72 8.24 -2.95
N ILE A 44 2.27 8.38 -4.15
CA ILE A 44 1.90 7.56 -5.32
C ILE A 44 3.04 6.59 -5.64
N TYR A 45 2.71 5.31 -5.76
CA TYR A 45 3.64 4.26 -6.18
C TYR A 45 3.21 3.64 -7.50
N THR A 46 4.08 3.68 -8.50
CA THR A 46 3.82 3.03 -9.78
C THR A 46 4.12 1.53 -9.69
N THR A 47 3.14 0.69 -10.02
CA THR A 47 3.29 -0.79 -10.03
C THR A 47 3.92 -1.31 -11.32
N GLY A 48 4.02 -0.47 -12.35
CA GLY A 48 4.62 -0.82 -13.65
C GLY A 48 3.87 -1.91 -14.42
N SER A 49 2.66 -2.29 -13.99
CA SER A 49 1.75 -3.26 -14.65
C SER A 49 0.36 -2.67 -14.75
N PHE A 50 -0.39 -3.10 -15.78
CA PHE A 50 -1.73 -2.62 -16.08
C PHE A 50 -2.74 -3.03 -14.98
N SER A 51 -3.43 -2.04 -14.40
CA SER A 51 -4.53 -2.13 -13.43
C SER A 51 -4.25 -2.97 -12.16
N SER A 52 -3.96 -2.27 -11.07
CA SER A 52 -4.01 -2.82 -9.70
C SER A 52 -5.48 -3.02 -9.29
N THR A 53 -5.88 -4.25 -8.98
CA THR A 53 -7.30 -4.58 -8.73
C THR A 53 -7.65 -4.86 -7.28
N SER A 54 -6.67 -5.28 -6.47
CA SER A 54 -6.90 -5.63 -5.07
C SER A 54 -5.69 -5.32 -4.21
N ALA A 55 -5.92 -4.94 -2.96
CA ALA A 55 -4.89 -4.69 -1.97
C ALA A 55 -5.22 -5.42 -0.66
N ALA A 56 -4.21 -6.03 -0.05
CA ALA A 56 -4.28 -6.64 1.26
C ALA A 56 -3.13 -6.13 2.14
N VAL A 57 -3.34 -6.12 3.45
CA VAL A 57 -2.33 -5.69 4.43
C VAL A 57 -2.17 -6.76 5.49
N GLY A 58 -0.94 -7.02 5.88
CA GLY A 58 -0.62 -7.84 7.04
C GLY A 58 0.85 -7.77 7.40
N ASP A 59 1.19 -8.28 8.58
CA ASP A 59 2.57 -8.60 8.93
C ASP A 59 2.96 -9.92 8.24
N PHE A 60 3.42 -9.82 6.98
CA PHE A 60 3.82 -10.97 6.17
C PHE A 60 5.28 -11.40 6.41
N ASN A 61 6.07 -10.63 7.15
CA ASN A 61 7.48 -10.92 7.41
C ASN A 61 7.78 -11.26 8.88
N LYS A 62 6.77 -11.22 9.77
CA LYS A 62 6.89 -11.45 11.23
C LYS A 62 7.91 -10.53 11.89
N VAL A 63 8.16 -9.36 11.30
CA VAL A 63 9.03 -8.35 11.89
C VAL A 63 8.12 -7.35 12.57
N SER A 64 8.10 -7.37 13.91
CA SER A 64 7.18 -6.61 14.77
C SER A 64 7.16 -5.09 14.57
N THR A 65 8.02 -4.56 13.71
CA THR A 65 8.19 -3.14 13.43
C THR A 65 7.71 -2.70 12.04
N SER A 66 7.16 -3.59 11.20
CA SER A 66 6.74 -3.24 9.84
C SER A 66 5.45 -3.94 9.44
N ASN A 67 4.50 -3.19 8.89
CA ASN A 67 3.36 -3.78 8.17
C ASN A 67 3.69 -3.88 6.68
N THR A 68 3.31 -4.99 6.06
CA THR A 68 3.54 -5.26 4.64
C THR A 68 2.21 -5.14 3.89
N VAL A 69 2.21 -4.34 2.84
CA VAL A 69 1.07 -4.19 1.93
C VAL A 69 1.37 -4.99 0.68
N VAL A 70 0.48 -5.90 0.32
CA VAL A 70 0.55 -6.68 -0.91
C VAL A 70 -0.58 -6.22 -1.83
N VAL A 71 -0.21 -5.83 -3.04
CA VAL A 71 -1.16 -5.40 -4.08
C VAL A 71 -1.09 -6.38 -5.24
N SER A 72 -2.25 -6.92 -5.62
CA SER A 72 -2.39 -7.78 -6.79
C SER A 72 -2.78 -6.94 -8.00
N THR A 73 -2.15 -7.23 -9.14
CA THR A 73 -2.44 -6.62 -10.43
C THR A 73 -3.04 -7.65 -11.39
N LEU A 74 -3.73 -7.21 -12.44
CA LEU A 74 -4.41 -8.09 -13.41
C LEU A 74 -3.50 -9.03 -14.20
N LEU A 75 -2.18 -8.80 -14.20
CA LEU A 75 -1.22 -9.55 -15.01
C LEU A 75 -0.35 -10.49 -14.17
N ASP A 76 -0.97 -11.31 -13.33
CA ASP A 76 -0.32 -12.36 -12.52
C ASP A 76 0.89 -11.86 -11.72
N THR A 77 0.86 -10.59 -11.36
CA THR A 77 1.96 -9.93 -10.66
C THR A 77 1.49 -9.44 -9.30
N LEU A 78 2.27 -9.77 -8.28
CA LEU A 78 2.17 -9.18 -6.94
C LEU A 78 3.21 -8.07 -6.77
N CYS A 79 2.75 -6.89 -6.36
CA CYS A 79 3.58 -5.79 -5.90
C CYS A 79 3.57 -5.76 -4.37
N VAL A 80 4.75 -5.84 -3.76
CA VAL A 80 4.88 -5.78 -2.30
C VAL A 80 5.49 -4.42 -1.89
N LEU A 81 4.75 -3.70 -1.07
CA LEU A 81 5.14 -2.44 -0.45
C LEU A 81 5.42 -2.69 1.04
N PHE A 82 6.60 -2.30 1.52
CA PHE A 82 6.96 -2.44 2.93
C PHE A 82 6.81 -1.12 3.67
N GLY A 83 6.03 -1.12 4.76
CA GLY A 83 5.91 0.01 5.66
C GLY A 83 7.21 0.25 6.42
N SER A 84 7.67 1.50 6.41
CA SER A 84 8.83 1.95 7.17
C SER A 84 8.35 2.83 8.32
N ARG A 85 8.96 2.66 9.50
CA ARG A 85 8.71 3.49 10.68
C ARG A 85 9.12 4.97 10.46
N ASN A 86 10.03 5.23 9.51
CA ASN A 86 10.70 6.53 9.35
C ASN A 86 10.51 7.18 7.96
N GLY A 87 9.57 6.74 7.13
CA GLY A 87 9.40 7.35 5.80
C GLY A 87 8.40 6.65 4.89
N PRO A 88 8.22 7.17 3.65
CA PRO A 88 7.34 6.57 2.66
C PRO A 88 7.71 5.09 2.44
N PHE A 89 6.70 4.25 2.13
CA PHE A 89 6.91 2.85 1.75
C PHE A 89 8.05 2.72 0.74
N LEU A 90 8.95 1.77 0.97
CA LEU A 90 9.96 1.42 -0.02
C LEU A 90 9.33 0.37 -0.94
N PHE A 91 9.10 0.75 -2.20
CA PHE A 91 8.80 -0.23 -3.25
C PHE A 91 9.99 -1.14 -3.39
N LYS A 92 9.82 -2.46 -3.23
CA LYS A 92 11.00 -3.35 -3.26
C LYS A 92 10.88 -4.61 -4.09
N LYS A 93 9.69 -5.04 -4.53
CA LYS A 93 9.65 -6.22 -5.41
C LYS A 93 8.36 -6.37 -6.21
N LYS A 94 8.55 -6.59 -7.51
CA LYS A 94 7.58 -7.20 -8.43
C LYS A 94 7.81 -8.71 -8.37
N LEU A 95 6.82 -9.49 -7.94
CA LEU A 95 6.82 -10.95 -8.11
C LEU A 95 5.92 -11.30 -9.28
N ILE A 96 6.47 -12.03 -10.24
CA ILE A 96 5.72 -12.66 -11.33
C ILE A 96 5.46 -14.09 -10.88
N LEU A 97 4.20 -14.52 -10.86
CA LEU A 97 3.81 -15.90 -10.54
C LEU A 97 3.92 -16.81 -11.76
#